data_AF-A0A2J8A1P8-F1
#
_entry.id   AF-A0A2J8A1P8-F1
#
_cell.length_a   1.000
_cell.length_b   1.000
_cell.length_c   1.000
_cell.angle_alpha   90.00
_cell.angle_beta   90.00
_cell.angle_gamma   90.00
#
_symmetry.space_group_name_H-M   'P 1'
#
loop_
_entity.id
_entity.type
_entity.pdbx_description
1 polymer ?
#
loop_
_entity_poly.entity_id
_entity_poly.type
_entity_poly.pdbx_seq_one_letter_code
_entity_poly.pdbx_strand_id
1 'polypeptide(L)'
;MLREDELWGSYKGELLAVVWAVQTLRPYLHGWPFTLVTDHSPLEWLMTQQDLTGQAARWALILQGYDFTVVHRPGVMNQNADALSRDPAPSAHDSAGARLDHDSDPVPPPPLRALRAAA
;
A
#
# COMPACT_ATOMS: atom_id res chain seq x y z
N MET A 1 0.38 24.77 11.22
CA MET A 1 0.71 24.46 9.82
C MET A 1 1.55 23.18 9.83
N LEU A 2 0.88 22.04 10.08
CA LEU A 2 1.54 20.73 10.07
C LEU A 2 1.78 20.38 8.60
N ARG A 3 3.03 20.02 8.28
CA ARG A 3 3.46 19.78 6.90
C ARG A 3 2.75 18.54 6.39
N GLU A 4 2.11 18.66 5.23
CA GLU A 4 1.38 17.57 4.55
C GLU A 4 2.25 16.31 4.36
N ASP A 5 3.57 16.48 4.36
CA ASP A 5 4.58 15.41 4.25
C ASP A 5 4.64 14.43 5.45
N GLU A 6 4.35 14.87 6.68
CA GLU A 6 4.37 13.98 7.86
C GLU A 6 3.12 13.11 7.96
N LEU A 7 1.98 13.63 7.51
CA LEU A 7 0.72 12.88 7.42
C LEU A 7 0.83 11.77 6.37
N TRP A 8 1.59 12.02 5.31
CA TRP A 8 1.78 11.11 4.18
C TRP A 8 2.49 9.80 4.55
N GLY A 9 3.41 9.84 5.52
CA GLY A 9 4.17 8.65 5.96
C GLY A 9 3.30 7.56 6.55
N SER A 10 2.46 7.90 7.54
CA SER A 10 1.54 6.96 8.17
C SER A 10 0.34 6.64 7.27
N TYR A 11 -0.19 7.65 6.55
CA TYR A 11 -1.31 7.51 5.61
C TYR A 11 -1.05 6.49 4.52
N LYS A 12 0.12 6.53 3.89
CA LYS A 12 0.47 5.58 2.84
C LYS A 12 0.57 4.15 3.34
N GLY A 13 1.10 3.95 4.55
CA GLY A 13 1.23 2.62 5.13
C GLY A 13 -0.13 1.98 5.40
N GLU A 14 -1.04 2.74 6.00
CA GLU A 14 -2.40 2.27 6.32
C GLU A 14 -3.21 2.01 5.03
N LEU A 15 -3.12 2.90 4.04
CA LEU A 15 -3.75 2.70 2.74
C LEU A 15 -3.18 1.48 2.00
N LEU A 16 -1.85 1.30 2.03
CA LEU A 16 -1.20 0.15 1.43
C LEU A 16 -1.65 -1.15 2.08
N ALA A 17 -1.80 -1.18 3.41
CA ALA A 17 -2.30 -2.34 4.13
C ALA A 17 -3.71 -2.73 3.67
N VAL A 18 -4.60 -1.75 3.46
CA VAL A 18 -5.95 -1.99 2.92
C VAL A 18 -5.88 -2.57 1.51
N VAL A 19 -5.12 -1.94 0.62
CA VAL A 19 -4.96 -2.40 -0.78
C VAL A 19 -4.42 -3.83 -0.80
N TRP A 20 -3.40 -4.12 0.01
CA TRP A 20 -2.81 -5.44 0.14
C TRP A 20 -3.82 -6.48 0.63
N ALA A 21 -4.62 -6.14 1.65
CA ALA A 21 -5.63 -7.03 2.21
C ALA A 21 -6.72 -7.37 1.18
N VAL A 22 -7.23 -6.37 0.45
CA VAL A 22 -8.26 -6.56 -0.57
C VAL A 22 -7.75 -7.39 -1.74
N GLN A 23 -6.52 -7.16 -2.19
CA GLN A 23 -5.92 -7.98 -3.25
C GLN A 23 -5.66 -9.41 -2.81
N THR A 24 -5.14 -9.61 -1.60
CA THR A 24 -4.87 -10.95 -1.04
C THR A 24 -6.17 -11.75 -0.88
N LEU A 25 -7.23 -11.09 -0.45
CA LEU A 25 -8.56 -11.70 -0.27
C LEU A 25 -9.44 -11.59 -1.52
N ARG A 26 -8.90 -11.20 -2.68
CA ARG A 26 -9.63 -11.07 -3.94
C ARG A 26 -10.51 -12.29 -4.27
N PRO A 27 -10.08 -13.56 -4.09
CA PRO A 27 -10.93 -14.72 -4.36
C PRO A 27 -12.22 -14.77 -3.54
N TYR A 28 -12.25 -14.10 -2.38
CA TYR A 28 -13.39 -14.08 -1.47
C TYR A 28 -14.22 -12.79 -1.58
N LEU A 29 -13.57 -11.67 -1.93
CA LEU A 29 -14.18 -10.34 -1.92
C LEU A 29 -14.71 -9.91 -3.30
N HIS A 30 -14.19 -10.47 -4.38
CA HIS A 30 -14.57 -10.02 -5.72
C HIS A 30 -16.01 -10.39 -6.05
N GLY A 31 -16.83 -9.39 -6.40
CA GLY A 31 -18.24 -9.57 -6.76
C GLY A 31 -19.21 -9.65 -5.58
N TRP A 32 -18.74 -9.50 -4.34
CA TRP A 32 -19.57 -9.52 -3.14
C TRP A 32 -19.37 -8.23 -2.33
N PRO A 33 -20.46 -7.59 -1.85
CA PRO A 33 -20.35 -6.42 -0.98
C PRO A 33 -19.78 -6.83 0.38
N PHE A 34 -18.81 -6.07 0.88
CA PHE A 34 -18.22 -6.30 2.20
C PHE A 34 -18.05 -5.02 3.01
N THR A 35 -17.75 -5.16 4.30
CA THR A 35 -17.47 -4.05 5.19
C THR A 35 -15.99 -4.02 5.52
N LEU A 36 -15.33 -2.92 5.18
CA LEU A 36 -13.94 -2.65 5.53
C LEU A 36 -13.91 -1.86 6.85
N VAL A 37 -13.44 -2.52 7.91
CA VAL A 37 -13.28 -1.90 9.23
C VAL A 37 -11.84 -1.43 9.37
N THR A 38 -11.64 -0.13 9.57
CA THR A 38 -10.31 0.49 9.72
C THR A 38 -10.35 1.58 10.78
N ASP A 39 -9.24 1.82 11.46
CA ASP A 39 -9.01 3.02 12.28
C ASP A 39 -8.52 4.22 11.43
N HIS A 40 -8.38 4.03 10.11
CA HIS A 40 -7.90 5.05 9.19
C HIS A 40 -9.05 5.86 8.57
N SER A 41 -9.41 6.97 9.21
CA SER A 41 -10.40 7.94 8.71
C SER A 41 -10.12 8.49 7.29
N PRO A 42 -8.86 8.70 6.86
CA PRO A 42 -8.56 9.26 5.52
C PRO A 42 -8.90 8.36 4.32
N LEU A 43 -9.26 7.09 4.52
CA LEU A 43 -9.68 6.21 3.43
C LEU A 43 -10.96 6.72 2.75
N GLU A 44 -11.88 7.28 3.53
CA GLU A 44 -13.10 7.90 3.01
C GLU A 44 -12.77 9.09 2.11
N TRP A 45 -11.79 9.90 2.52
CA TRP A 45 -11.32 11.05 1.73
C TRP A 45 -10.72 10.60 0.39
N LEU A 46 -9.87 9.55 0.40
CA LEU A 46 -9.28 9.00 -0.83
C LEU A 46 -10.35 8.57 -1.84
N MET A 47 -11.43 7.91 -1.39
CA MET A 47 -12.50 7.46 -2.29
C MET A 47 -13.30 8.62 -2.91
N THR A 48 -13.34 9.77 -2.24
CA THR A 48 -14.07 10.96 -2.71
C THR A 48 -13.22 11.92 -3.56
N GLN A 49 -11.90 11.78 -3.51
CA GLN A 49 -10.98 12.74 -4.13
C GLN A 49 -10.79 12.43 -5.63
N GLN A 50 -11.07 13.41 -6.48
CA GLN A 50 -10.97 13.28 -7.93
C GLN A 50 -9.57 13.59 -8.48
N ASP A 51 -8.79 14.42 -7.76
CA ASP A 51 -7.45 14.87 -8.19
C ASP A 51 -6.32 14.04 -7.57
N LEU A 52 -6.46 12.72 -7.54
CA LEU A 52 -5.38 11.83 -7.09
C LEU A 52 -4.36 11.64 -8.21
N THR A 53 -3.08 11.70 -7.88
CA THR A 53 -1.99 11.45 -8.84
C THR A 53 -1.02 10.38 -8.32
N GLY A 54 -0.27 9.78 -9.24
CA GLY A 54 0.77 8.80 -8.93
C GLY A 54 0.23 7.54 -8.23
N GLN A 55 0.86 7.17 -7.12
CA GLN A 55 0.60 5.91 -6.41
C GLN A 55 -0.79 5.85 -5.77
N ALA A 56 -1.25 6.96 -5.17
CA ALA A 56 -2.57 7.02 -4.54
C ALA A 56 -3.70 6.83 -5.56
N ALA A 57 -3.55 7.37 -6.77
CA ALA A 57 -4.51 7.18 -7.86
C ALA A 57 -4.61 5.70 -8.28
N ARG A 58 -3.47 5.02 -8.40
CA ARG A 58 -3.43 3.58 -8.74
C ARG A 58 -4.13 2.75 -7.67
N TRP A 59 -3.88 3.04 -6.40
CA TRP A 59 -4.53 2.37 -5.28
C TRP A 59 -6.03 2.63 -5.22
N ALA A 60 -6.47 3.87 -5.45
CA ALA A 60 -7.88 4.21 -5.56
C ALA A 60 -8.55 3.44 -6.71
N LEU A 61 -7.89 3.30 -7.86
CA LEU A 61 -8.39 2.54 -9.00
C LEU A 61 -8.60 1.05 -8.67
N ILE A 62 -7.66 0.46 -7.92
CA ILE A 62 -7.78 -0.94 -7.46
C ILE A 62 -8.99 -1.08 -6.54
N LEU A 63 -9.15 -0.17 -5.58
CA LEU A 63 -10.24 -0.21 -4.61
C LEU A 63 -11.60 0.02 -5.27
N GLN A 64 -11.70 0.90 -6.28
CA GLN A 64 -12.92 1.09 -7.08
C GLN A 64 -13.42 -0.19 -7.78
N GLY A 65 -12.56 -1.19 -7.97
CA GLY A 65 -12.95 -2.49 -8.51
C GLY A 65 -13.72 -3.39 -7.54
N TYR A 66 -13.98 -2.94 -6.32
CA TYR A 66 -14.65 -3.70 -5.26
C TYR A 66 -15.84 -2.92 -4.70
N ASP A 67 -16.87 -3.66 -4.27
CA ASP A 67 -18.02 -3.10 -3.58
C ASP A 67 -17.81 -3.22 -2.07
N PHE A 68 -17.54 -2.09 -1.40
CA PHE A 68 -17.33 -2.09 0.04
C PHE A 68 -17.83 -0.82 0.71
N THR A 69 -18.14 -0.98 2.00
CA THR A 69 -18.48 0.12 2.92
C THR A 69 -17.37 0.30 3.93
N VAL A 70 -16.94 1.54 4.15
CA VAL A 70 -15.92 1.87 5.14
C VAL A 70 -16.59 2.10 6.49
N VAL A 71 -16.10 1.44 7.54
CA VAL A 71 -16.53 1.66 8.92
C VAL A 71 -15.31 2.01 9.76
N HIS A 72 -15.30 3.24 10.25
CA HIS A 72 -14.26 3.68 11.17
C HIS A 72 -14.44 3.03 12.55
N ARG A 73 -13.38 2.37 13.05
CA ARG A 73 -13.31 1.82 14.40
C ARG A 73 -12.09 2.38 15.12
N PRO A 74 -12.21 2.95 16.33
CA PRO A 74 -11.06 3.46 17.08
C PRO A 74 -10.00 2.38 17.31
N GLY A 75 -8.71 2.71 17.17
CA GLY A 75 -7.59 1.77 17.28
C GLY A 75 -7.57 0.94 18.58
N VAL A 76 -8.08 1.50 19.69
CA VAL A 76 -8.24 0.78 20.99
C VAL A 76 -9.15 -0.44 20.87
N MET A 77 -10.10 -0.44 19.94
CA MET A 77 -11.02 -1.54 19.63
C MET A 77 -10.58 -2.34 18.39
N ASN A 78 -9.47 -1.97 17.76
CA ASN A 78 -8.88 -2.61 16.57
C ASN A 78 -7.59 -3.39 16.91
N GLN A 79 -7.49 -3.90 18.14
CA GLN A 79 -6.29 -4.57 18.66
C GLN A 79 -5.88 -5.81 17.85
N ASN A 80 -6.83 -6.48 17.21
CA ASN A 80 -6.57 -7.60 16.32
C ASN A 80 -5.77 -7.19 15.09
N ALA A 81 -6.13 -6.08 14.44
CA ALA A 81 -5.40 -5.56 13.28
C ALA A 81 -4.07 -4.89 13.71
N ASP A 82 -4.08 -4.15 14.82
CA ASP A 82 -2.90 -3.49 15.38
C ASP A 82 -1.84 -4.50 15.85
N ALA A 83 -2.23 -5.66 16.38
CA ALA A 83 -1.28 -6.71 16.73
C ALA A 83 -0.59 -7.30 15.49
N LEU A 84 -1.34 -7.53 14.41
CA LEU A 84 -0.80 -8.09 13.16
C LEU A 84 0.10 -7.09 12.40
N SER A 85 -0.17 -5.78 12.53
CA SER A 85 0.68 -4.75 11.91
C SER A 85 2.00 -4.54 12.66
N ARG A 86 2.02 -4.77 13.99
CA ARG A 86 3.20 -4.59 14.85
C ARG A 86 4.20 -5.73 14.79
N ASP A 87 3.78 -6.94 14.40
CA ASP A 87 4.65 -8.11 14.29
C ASP A 87 4.53 -8.77 12.90
N PRO A 88 5.12 -8.15 11.85
CA PRO A 88 5.03 -8.67 10.50
C PRO A 88 5.86 -9.95 10.35
N ALA A 89 5.18 -11.05 9.98
CA ALA A 89 5.88 -12.28 9.62
C ALA A 89 6.80 -12.04 8.40
N PRO A 90 8.04 -12.56 8.41
CA PRO A 90 8.95 -12.39 7.28
C PRO A 90 8.36 -13.07 6.03
N SER A 91 8.04 -12.27 5.02
CA SER A 91 7.50 -12.74 3.74
C SER A 91 8.38 -12.24 2.58
N ALA A 92 8.74 -13.16 1.68
CA ALA A 92 9.55 -12.87 0.49
C ALA A 92 8.70 -12.61 -0.77
N HIS A 93 7.39 -12.88 -0.71
CA HIS A 93 6.47 -12.84 -1.83
C HIS A 93 5.66 -11.54 -1.82
N ASP A 94 5.74 -10.73 -2.87
CA ASP A 94 4.87 -9.57 -3.05
C ASP A 94 3.65 -9.95 -3.89
N SER A 95 2.61 -10.46 -3.22
CA SER A 95 1.38 -10.87 -3.90
C SER A 95 0.53 -9.68 -4.36
N ALA A 96 0.77 -8.48 -3.82
CA ALA A 96 -0.11 -7.32 -4.04
C ALA A 96 0.46 -6.27 -5.02
N GLY A 97 1.68 -6.51 -5.54
CA GLY A 97 2.43 -5.47 -6.29
C GLY A 97 2.66 -4.20 -5.44
N ALA A 98 2.67 -4.38 -4.12
CA ALA A 98 2.70 -3.34 -3.10
C ALA A 98 4.12 -3.10 -2.58
N ARG A 99 5.00 -4.11 -2.69
CA ARG A 99 6.43 -3.85 -2.72
C ARG A 99 6.64 -3.12 -4.04
N LEU A 100 6.74 -1.81 -3.93
CA LEU A 100 7.40 -1.04 -4.96
C LEU A 100 8.69 -1.76 -5.21
N ASP A 101 8.92 -2.13 -6.46
CA ASP A 101 10.26 -2.24 -6.99
C ASP A 101 11.02 -1.11 -6.30
N HIS A 102 11.98 -1.45 -5.44
CA HIS A 102 12.97 -0.46 -5.05
C HIS A 102 13.35 0.13 -6.40
N ASP A 103 13.19 1.45 -6.60
CA ASP A 103 13.89 2.13 -7.67
C ASP A 103 15.33 1.68 -7.45
N SER A 104 15.68 0.61 -8.16
CA SER A 104 16.99 0.02 -8.12
C SER A 104 17.64 0.99 -9.04
N ASP A 105 18.19 2.07 -8.45
CA ASP A 105 19.04 3.00 -9.15
C ASP A 105 19.87 2.13 -10.09
N PRO A 106 19.76 2.35 -11.42
CA PRO A 106 20.35 1.45 -12.39
C PRO A 106 21.80 1.24 -11.96
N VAL A 107 22.16 -0.01 -11.66
CA VAL A 107 23.53 -0.36 -11.24
C VAL A 107 24.46 0.32 -12.24
N PRO A 108 25.31 1.27 -11.82
CA PRO A 108 26.13 2.00 -12.75
C PRO A 108 26.97 0.97 -13.51
N PRO A 109 27.06 1.08 -14.85
CA PRO A 109 27.80 0.12 -15.64
C PRO A 109 29.24 0.05 -15.09
N PRO A 110 29.83 -1.15 -15.01
CA PRO A 110 31.18 -1.31 -14.49
C PRO A 110 32.12 -0.37 -15.25
N PRO A 111 33.07 0.30 -14.56
CA PRO A 111 33.95 1.25 -15.21
C PRO A 111 34.69 0.56 -16.36
N LEU A 112 34.75 1.22 -17.51
CA LEU A 112 35.38 0.75 -18.76
C LEU A 112 36.89 0.43 -18.65
N ARG A 113 37.45 0.33 -17.44
CA ARG A 113 38.83 -0.07 -17.17
C ARG A 113 39.05 -1.58 -17.16
N ALA A 114 38.01 -2.41 -17.19
CA ALA A 114 38.14 -3.88 -17.16
C ALA A 114 38.29 -4.54 -18.56
N LEU A 115 38.69 -3.79 -19.60
CA LEU A 115 38.88 -4.33 -20.96
C LEU A 115 40.30 -4.14 -21.52
N ARG A 116 41.31 -4.06 -20.64
CA ARG A 116 42.73 -4.04 -21.02
C ARG A 116 43.62 -4.95 -20.16
N ALA A 117 43.15 -6.16 -19.89
CA ALA A 117 44.00 -7.23 -19.35
C ALA A 117 43.60 -8.58 -19.95
N ALA A 118 43.61 -8.64 -21.29
CA ALA A 118 43.61 -9.88 -22.06
C ALA A 118 44.18 -9.56 -23.45
N ALA A 119 45.48 -9.28 -23.48
CA ALA A 119 46.31 -9.27 -24.68
C ALA A 119 47.57 -10.08 -24.35
#